data_AF-A0A7T0WIM4-F1
#
_entry.id   AF-A0A7T0WIM4-F1
#
_cell.length_a   1.000
_cell.length_b   1.000
_cell.length_c   1.000
_cell.angle_alpha   90.00
_cell.angle_beta   90.00
_cell.angle_gamma   90.00
#
_symmetry.space_group_name_H-M   'P 1'
#
loop_
_entity.id
_entity.type
_entity.pdbx_description
1 polymer ?
#
loop_
_entity_poly.entity_id
_entity_poly.type
_entity_poly.pdbx_seq_one_letter_code
_entity_poly.pdbx_strand_id
1 'polypeptide(L)' 'MVMEAITITYQDDVVGAVSFDTEKGLGSFEYDPGFIKKDIELSPIKMPLSNRIYSFPELDFNTFKLDLIKEFQR' A
#
# COMPACT_ATOMS: atom_id res chain seq x y z
N MET A 1 -7.91 14.28 13.43
CA MET A 1 -7.58 13.14 12.57
C MET A 1 -7.49 13.58 11.12
N VAL A 2 -6.27 13.83 10.62
CA VAL A 2 -6.01 14.03 9.19
C VAL A 2 -5.42 12.71 8.66
N MET A 3 -6.22 11.98 7.89
CA MET A 3 -5.76 10.81 7.13
C MET A 3 -5.53 11.26 5.69
N GLU A 4 -4.29 11.15 5.22
CA GLU A 4 -4.00 11.30 3.80
C GLU A 4 -4.04 9.92 3.16
N ALA A 5 -4.89 9.75 2.14
CA ALA A 5 -4.99 8.51 1.39
C ALA A 5 -4.57 8.73 -0.06
N ILE A 6 -3.83 7.77 -0.62
CA ILE A 6 -3.36 7.79 -2.01
C ILE A 6 -3.67 6.44 -2.62
N THR A 7 -4.31 6.46 -3.78
CA THR A 7 -4.55 5.26 -4.59
C THR A 7 -3.26 4.84 -5.30
N ILE A 8 -2.96 3.55 -5.25
CA ILE A 8 -1.84 2.94 -5.96
C ILE A 8 -2.37 2.25 -7.21
N THR A 9 -1.73 2.53 -8.33
CA THR A 9 -2.05 1.90 -9.62
C THR A 9 -0.82 1.21 -10.22
N TYR A 10 -1.06 0.13 -10.96
CA TYR A 10 -0.06 -0.62 -11.71
C TYR A 10 -0.63 -0.94 -13.08
N GLN A 11 0.05 -0.54 -14.15
CA GLN A 11 -0.43 -0.76 -15.54
C GLN A 11 -1.90 -0.38 -15.75
N ASP A 12 -2.30 0.82 -15.30
CA ASP A 12 -3.67 1.35 -15.35
C ASP A 12 -4.71 0.59 -14.51
N ASP A 13 -4.26 -0.33 -13.67
CA ASP A 13 -5.10 -1.11 -12.76
C ASP A 13 -4.95 -0.64 -11.32
N VAL A 14 -6.06 -0.59 -10.58
CA VAL A 14 -6.01 -0.20 -9.17
C VAL A 14 -5.52 -1.38 -8.36
N VAL A 15 -4.36 -1.22 -7.74
CA VAL A 15 -3.75 -2.25 -6.89
C VAL A 15 -4.30 -2.18 -5.48
N GLY A 16 -4.54 -0.97 -4.98
CA GLY A 16 -4.92 -0.74 -3.60
C GLY A 16 -4.78 0.72 -3.20
N ALA A 17 -4.81 0.96 -1.89
CA ALA A 17 -4.66 2.29 -1.32
C ALA A 17 -3.71 2.28 -0.13
N VAL A 18 -2.91 3.34 -0.02
CA VAL A 18 -2.21 3.71 1.21
C VAL A 18 -3.02 4.78 1.93
N SER A 19 -3.08 4.69 3.26
CA SER A 19 -3.41 5.81 4.14
C SER A 19 -2.30 6.07 5.14
N PHE A 20 -2.04 7.34 5.48
CA PHE A 20 -1.14 7.71 6.56
C PHE A 20 -1.87 8.49 7.65
N ASP A 21 -1.74 8.01 8.88
CA ASP A 21 -2.18 8.72 10.08
C ASP A 21 -1.06 9.63 10.56
N THR A 22 -1.18 10.93 10.27
CA THR A 22 -0.19 11.95 10.64
C THR A 22 -0.11 12.20 12.15
N GLU A 23 -1.13 11.85 12.93
CA GLU A 23 -1.13 11.97 14.39
C GLU A 23 -0.40 10.79 15.04
N LYS A 24 -0.54 9.58 14.47
CA LYS A 24 0.12 8.37 14.97
C LYS A 24 1.46 8.05 14.31
N GLY A 25 1.78 8.72 13.21
CA GLY A 25 2.94 8.40 12.37
C GLY A 25 2.84 7.01 11.74
N LEU A 26 1.61 6.53 11.47
CA LEU A 26 1.37 5.16 11.03
C LEU A 26 0.91 5.12 9.58
N GLY A 27 1.71 4.49 8.72
CA GLY A 27 1.31 4.12 7.36
C GLY A 27 0.56 2.81 7.34
N SER A 28 -0.54 2.76 6.60
CA SER A 28 -1.33 1.56 6.35
C SER A 28 -1.58 1.38 4.86
N PHE A 29 -1.53 0.15 4.38
CA PHE A 29 -1.82 -0.21 2.99
C PHE A 29 -2.84 -1.34 2.93
N GLU A 30 -3.72 -1.29 1.94
CA GLU A 30 -4.71 -2.32 1.66
C GLU A 30 -4.78 -2.59 0.16
N TYR A 31 -4.87 -3.86 -0.23
CA TYR A 31 -5.09 -4.27 -1.62
C TYR A 31 -6.54 -4.07 -2.03
N ASP A 32 -6.74 -3.68 -3.29
CA ASP A 32 -8.06 -3.68 -3.92
C ASP A 32 -8.57 -5.13 -4.07
N PRO A 33 -9.81 -5.43 -3.65
CA PRO A 33 -10.38 -6.78 -3.79
C PRO A 33 -10.46 -7.29 -5.24
N GLY A 34 -10.57 -6.40 -6.22
CA GLY A 34 -10.50 -6.70 -7.64
C GLY A 34 -9.10 -7.08 -8.08
N PHE A 35 -8.06 -6.44 -7.51
CA PHE A 35 -6.67 -6.80 -7.74
C PHE A 35 -6.29 -8.15 -7.13
N ILE A 36 -6.77 -8.45 -5.91
CA ILE A 36 -6.53 -9.75 -5.26
C ILE A 36 -7.03 -10.91 -6.14
N LYS A 37 -8.15 -10.73 -6.85
CA LYS A 37 -8.69 -11.75 -7.75
C LYS A 37 -7.85 -12.01 -9.00
N LYS A 38 -6.91 -11.11 -9.32
CA LYS A 38 -6.00 -11.26 -10.47
C LYS A 38 -4.82 -12.18 -10.16
N ASP A 39 -4.59 -12.51 -8.88
CA ASP A 39 -3.52 -13.41 -8.42
C ASP A 39 -2.11 -12.92 -8.82
N ILE A 40 -1.94 -11.59 -8.96
CA ILE A 40 -0.67 -10.95 -9.32
C ILE A 40 0.03 -10.49 -8.05
N GLU A 41 1.07 -11.21 -7.63
CA GLU A 41 1.84 -10.83 -6.44
C GLU A 41 2.97 -9.85 -6.75
N LEU A 42 2.79 -8.58 -6.38
CA LEU A 42 3.79 -7.53 -6.58
C LEU A 42 4.89 -7.56 -5.50
N SER A 43 4.54 -7.96 -4.27
CA SER A 43 5.52 -8.10 -3.19
C SER A 43 5.16 -9.27 -2.25
N PRO A 44 5.32 -10.54 -2.70
CA PRO A 44 4.93 -11.74 -1.95
C PRO A 44 5.49 -11.80 -0.52
N ILE A 45 6.70 -11.27 -0.31
CA ILE A 45 7.44 -11.39 0.96
C ILE A 45 6.96 -10.35 1.98
N LYS A 46 6.80 -9.08 1.58
CA LYS A 46 6.42 -7.99 2.49
C LYS A 46 4.91 -7.78 2.58
N MET A 47 4.20 -7.99 1.49
CA MET A 47 2.78 -7.71 1.32
C MET A 47 2.13 -8.81 0.46
N PRO A 48 2.00 -10.05 0.97
CA PRO A 48 1.36 -11.13 0.22
C PRO A 48 -0.08 -10.77 -0.17
N LEU A 49 -0.59 -11.34 -1.25
CA LEU A 49 -1.95 -11.05 -1.70
C LEU A 49 -2.97 -11.49 -0.65
N SER A 50 -3.61 -10.54 0.02
CA SER A 50 -4.52 -10.83 1.11
C SER A 50 -5.45 -9.65 1.36
N ASN A 51 -6.67 -9.95 1.77
CA ASN A 51 -7.66 -8.96 2.19
C ASN A 51 -7.41 -8.55 3.65
N ARG A 52 -6.26 -7.90 3.88
CA ARG A 52 -5.85 -7.38 5.19
C ARG A 52 -5.14 -6.05 5.05
N ILE A 53 -5.18 -5.27 6.13
CA ILE A 53 -4.44 -4.02 6.24
C ILE A 53 -3.00 -4.32 6.69
N TYR A 54 -2.05 -3.83 5.92
CA TYR A 54 -0.62 -3.86 6.22
C TYR A 54 -0.21 -2.55 6.88
N SER A 55 0.24 -2.61 8.12
CA SER A 55 0.67 -1.43 8.87
C SER A 55 2.19 -1.39 8.97
N PHE A 56 2.76 -0.20 8.79
CA PHE A 56 4.19 0.05 8.73
C PHE A 56 4.57 1.14 9.73
N PRO A 57 4.73 0.79 11.01
CA PRO A 57 5.02 1.75 12.08
C PRO A 57 6.45 2.29 12.05
N GLU A 58 7.37 1.62 11.35
CA GLU A 58 8.80 1.96 11.32
C GLU A 58 9.19 2.91 10.18
N LEU A 59 8.25 3.28 9.30
CA LEU A 59 8.55 4.07 8.10
C LEU A 59 7.92 5.47 8.19
N ASP A 60 8.77 6.49 8.09
CA ASP A 60 8.32 7.86 7.87
C ASP A 60 7.48 7.96 6.59
N PHE A 61 6.48 8.84 6.57
CA PHE A 61 5.52 8.99 5.45
C PHE A 61 6.19 9.10 4.07
N ASN A 62 7.26 9.90 3.97
CA ASN A 62 7.97 10.10 2.71
C ASN A 62 8.68 8.82 2.25
N THR A 63 9.28 8.08 3.18
CA THR A 63 9.95 6.80 2.88
C THR A 63 8.92 5.74 2.52
N PHE A 64 7.82 5.67 3.29
CA PHE A 64 6.71 4.77 3.05
C PHE A 64 6.15 4.91 1.63
N LYS A 65 5.84 6.14 1.23
CA LYS A 65 5.31 6.44 -0.11
C LYS A 65 6.29 6.04 -1.22
N LEU A 66 7.59 6.33 -1.06
CA LEU A 66 8.60 6.01 -2.06
C LEU A 66 8.84 4.52 -2.20
N ASP A 67 8.92 3.78 -1.08
CA ASP A 67 9.19 2.35 -1.10
C ASP A 67 8.01 1.56 -1.67
N LEU A 68 6.77 1.91 -1.32
CA LEU A 68 5.60 1.30 -1.96
C LEU A 68 5.61 1.53 -3.47
N ILE A 69 5.76 2.79 -3.90
CA ILE A 69 5.73 3.12 -5.33
C ILE A 69 6.84 2.37 -6.07
N LYS A 70 8.04 2.26 -5.50
CA LYS A 70 9.14 1.49 -6.13
C LYS A 70 8.82 0.01 -6.26
N GLU A 71 8.25 -0.63 -5.25
CA GLU A 71 7.88 -2.05 -5.34
C GLU A 71 6.75 -2.28 -6.35
N PHE A 72 5.84 -1.31 -6.52
CA PHE A 72 4.79 -1.38 -7.54
C PHE A 72 5.27 -1.06 -8.95
N GLN A 73 6.36 -0.32 -9.13
CA GLN A 73 6.88 0.04 -10.46
C GLN A 73 7.95 -0.93 -10.99
N ARG A 74 8.33 -1.95 -10.20
CA ARG A 74 9.37 -2.92 -10.53
C ARG A 74 8.82 -4.10 -11.33
#